data_AF-A0A251ZVZ1-F1
#
_entry.id   AF-A0A251ZVZ1-F1
#
_cell.length_a   1.000
_cell.length_b   1.000
_cell.length_c   1.000
_cell.angle_alpha   90.00
_cell.angle_beta   90.00
_cell.angle_gamma   90.00
#
_symmetry.space_group_name_H-M   'P 1'
#
loop_
_entity.id
_entity.type
_entity.pdbx_description
1 polymer ?
#
loop_
_entity_poly.entity_id
_entity_poly.type
_entity_poly.pdbx_seq_one_letter_code
_entity_poly.pdbx_strand_id
1 'polypeptide(L)'
;MQKHITYPLKSDEVVITKFFFINCLPDNDIGIFNRCYDDITINILDKTQYKGRYQRIDCDCAARFLNALDQIYNEVNQYRLGNAAKANNVMKAILPFIQIEAHGAEHYIQMANGEKVSSTIFYEKILKINIASENNTILLSNTCYGMSHILSPVGYTSTRQKGYPIATPAYVAISPDQEIYSSHIEKHVYELFHDLITHEGVGQKIIEYATNVNMKIYHCEQRWRELIRLIINEMYPYKKHKESRLTHFITNTPVIKIAPLKTIRKTLKKEYNNELLIAFDTAEKYFLIGKKSTYTLFNVIRDVNKQDKR
;
A
#
# COMPACT_ATOMS: atom_id res chain seq x y z
N MET A 1 16.84 11.09 -16.28
CA MET A 1 17.31 10.02 -15.37
C MET A 1 16.39 9.96 -14.15
N GLN A 2 15.43 9.03 -14.14
CA GLN A 2 14.69 8.71 -12.92
C GLN A 2 15.66 8.01 -11.95
N LYS A 3 15.81 8.53 -10.74
CA LYS A 3 16.57 7.84 -9.70
C LYS A 3 15.82 6.55 -9.37
N HIS A 4 16.49 5.40 -9.46
CA HIS A 4 15.96 4.14 -8.92
C HIS A 4 15.64 4.33 -7.45
N ILE A 5 14.34 4.43 -7.14
CA ILE A 5 13.87 4.41 -5.76
C ILE A 5 13.84 2.93 -5.38
N THR A 6 14.89 2.45 -4.72
CA THR A 6 14.87 1.15 -4.04
C THR A 6 13.99 1.29 -2.80
N TYR A 7 12.84 0.63 -2.82
CA TYR A 7 11.97 0.50 -1.66
C TYR A 7 12.35 -0.79 -0.92
N PRO A 8 12.89 -0.71 0.31
CA PRO A 8 13.09 -1.91 1.12
C PRO A 8 11.73 -2.37 1.65
N LEU A 9 10.94 -2.99 0.78
CA LEU A 9 10.03 -4.03 1.21
C LEU A 9 10.95 -5.08 1.82
N LYS A 10 10.95 -5.25 3.14
CA LYS A 10 11.77 -6.29 3.77
C LYS A 10 11.36 -7.62 3.13
N SER A 11 12.19 -8.07 2.21
CA SER A 11 11.90 -9.09 1.20
C SER A 11 11.71 -10.48 1.80
N ASP A 12 12.15 -10.63 3.05
CA ASP A 12 12.45 -11.94 3.61
C ASP A 12 11.34 -12.46 4.55
N GLU A 13 10.29 -11.67 4.81
CA GLU A 13 9.24 -12.01 5.78
C GLU A 13 7.81 -11.99 5.19
N VAL A 14 7.65 -11.65 3.90
CA VAL A 14 6.35 -11.43 3.27
C VAL A 14 5.97 -12.63 2.39
N VAL A 15 5.29 -13.61 2.97
CA VAL A 15 4.71 -14.75 2.23
C VAL A 15 3.23 -14.46 1.97
N ILE A 16 2.83 -14.31 0.71
CA ILE A 16 1.40 -14.16 0.36
C ILE A 16 0.64 -15.32 0.99
N THR A 17 -0.46 -15.04 1.68
CA THR A 17 -1.20 -16.13 2.36
C THR A 17 -2.33 -16.65 1.51
N LYS A 18 -2.95 -15.78 0.71
CA LYS A 18 -4.04 -16.13 -0.19
C LYS A 18 -4.16 -15.10 -1.31
N PHE A 19 -4.49 -15.58 -2.49
CA PHE A 19 -4.82 -14.77 -3.65
C PHE A 19 -6.34 -14.67 -3.82
N PHE A 20 -6.86 -13.46 -3.98
CA PHE A 20 -8.26 -13.20 -4.29
C PHE A 20 -8.33 -12.54 -5.66
N PHE A 21 -9.02 -13.20 -6.59
CA PHE A 21 -9.18 -12.74 -7.95
C PHE A 21 -10.64 -12.34 -8.16
N ILE A 22 -10.91 -11.04 -8.20
CA ILE A 22 -12.24 -10.49 -8.35
C ILE A 22 -12.41 -10.03 -9.79
N ASN A 23 -13.37 -10.62 -10.50
CA ASN A 23 -13.71 -10.24 -11.87
C ASN A 23 -15.08 -9.58 -11.89
N CYS A 24 -15.15 -8.35 -12.38
CA CYS A 24 -16.38 -7.58 -12.52
C CYS A 24 -16.69 -7.22 -13.99
N LEU A 25 -15.91 -7.74 -14.94
CA LEU A 25 -16.10 -7.47 -16.36
C LEU A 25 -17.27 -8.30 -16.92
N PRO A 26 -18.03 -7.76 -17.89
CA PRO A 26 -19.05 -8.53 -18.58
C PRO A 26 -18.45 -9.64 -19.46
N ASP A 27 -19.24 -10.66 -19.78
CA ASP A 27 -18.76 -11.90 -20.43
C ASP A 27 -18.09 -11.67 -21.79
N ASN A 28 -18.46 -10.59 -22.49
CA ASN A 28 -17.86 -10.19 -23.77
C ASN A 28 -16.49 -9.53 -23.61
N ASP A 29 -16.15 -9.08 -22.41
CA ASP A 29 -14.87 -8.46 -22.08
C ASP A 29 -13.98 -9.47 -21.37
N ILE A 30 -13.09 -10.09 -22.13
CA ILE A 30 -12.12 -11.02 -21.55
C ILE A 30 -11.04 -10.20 -20.82
N GLY A 31 -11.22 -10.07 -19.50
CA GLY A 31 -10.23 -9.53 -18.58
C GLY A 31 -8.85 -10.16 -18.74
N ILE A 32 -7.82 -9.39 -18.40
CA ILE A 32 -6.42 -9.79 -18.58
C ILE A 32 -6.13 -11.08 -17.81
N PHE A 33 -6.67 -11.18 -16.60
CA PHE A 33 -6.54 -12.34 -15.75
C PHE A 33 -7.30 -13.54 -16.27
N ASN A 34 -8.50 -13.36 -16.81
CA ASN A 34 -9.28 -14.48 -17.36
C ASN A 34 -8.54 -15.22 -18.48
N ARG A 35 -7.67 -14.52 -19.22
CA ARG A 35 -6.85 -15.12 -20.30
C ARG A 35 -5.70 -15.97 -19.78
N CYS A 36 -5.15 -15.62 -18.63
CA CYS A 36 -4.01 -16.31 -18.03
C CYS A 36 -4.36 -17.03 -16.72
N TYR A 37 -5.66 -17.17 -16.39
CA TYR A 37 -6.12 -17.71 -15.10
C TYR A 37 -5.64 -19.14 -14.90
N ASP A 38 -5.89 -19.99 -15.88
CA ASP A 38 -5.51 -21.40 -15.83
C ASP A 38 -3.99 -21.55 -15.79
N ASP A 39 -3.27 -20.71 -16.53
CA ASP A 39 -1.81 -20.70 -16.49
C ASP A 39 -1.27 -20.29 -15.11
N ILE A 40 -1.82 -19.25 -14.49
CA ILE A 40 -1.40 -18.83 -13.16
C ILE A 40 -1.79 -19.88 -12.10
N THR A 41 -3.02 -20.39 -12.17
CA THR A 41 -3.54 -21.31 -11.14
C THR A 41 -2.98 -22.72 -11.30
N ILE A 42 -3.19 -23.36 -12.45
CA ILE A 42 -2.79 -24.75 -12.71
C ILE A 42 -1.26 -24.85 -12.86
N ASN A 43 -0.64 -23.92 -13.59
CA ASN A 43 0.78 -24.04 -13.91
C ASN A 43 1.71 -23.42 -12.87
N ILE A 44 1.24 -22.51 -12.00
CA ILE A 44 2.09 -21.88 -10.97
C ILE A 44 1.58 -22.18 -9.55
N LEU A 45 0.35 -21.79 -9.19
CA LEU A 45 -0.13 -21.89 -7.82
C LEU A 45 -0.31 -23.34 -7.36
N ASP A 46 -0.90 -24.19 -8.18
CA ASP A 46 -1.17 -25.60 -7.87
C ASP A 46 0.08 -26.47 -7.81
N LYS A 47 1.19 -26.01 -8.40
CA LYS A 47 2.50 -26.68 -8.37
C LYS A 47 3.37 -26.22 -7.20
N THR A 48 2.86 -25.36 -6.33
CA THR A 48 3.61 -24.75 -5.22
C THR A 48 2.87 -24.84 -3.90
N GLN A 49 3.43 -24.27 -2.83
CA GLN A 49 2.81 -24.19 -1.50
C GLN A 49 1.49 -23.41 -1.46
N TYR A 50 1.11 -22.78 -2.58
CA TYR A 50 -0.10 -21.98 -2.75
C TYR A 50 -1.29 -22.77 -3.30
N LYS A 51 -1.15 -24.09 -3.54
CA LYS A 51 -2.25 -24.95 -3.96
C LYS A 51 -3.45 -24.80 -3.02
N GLY A 52 -4.62 -24.49 -3.59
CA GLY A 52 -5.85 -24.23 -2.83
C GLY A 52 -5.84 -22.93 -1.99
N ARG A 53 -4.83 -22.08 -2.13
CA ARG A 53 -4.74 -20.76 -1.47
C ARG A 53 -5.07 -19.62 -2.42
N TYR A 54 -6.05 -19.85 -3.28
CA TYR A 54 -6.59 -18.82 -4.16
C TYR A 54 -8.09 -18.97 -4.32
N GLN A 55 -8.75 -17.87 -4.66
CA GLN A 55 -10.19 -17.85 -4.86
C GLN A 55 -10.52 -16.90 -6.00
N ARG A 56 -11.29 -17.39 -6.97
CA ARG A 56 -11.92 -16.57 -8.00
C ARG A 56 -13.33 -16.18 -7.54
N ILE A 57 -13.70 -14.92 -7.75
CA ILE A 57 -15.00 -14.36 -7.38
C ILE A 57 -15.51 -13.52 -8.54
N ASP A 58 -16.50 -14.02 -9.27
CA ASP A 58 -17.14 -13.28 -10.36
C ASP A 58 -18.30 -12.43 -9.79
N CYS A 59 -18.25 -11.12 -10.04
CA CYS A 59 -19.16 -10.12 -9.50
C CYS A 59 -19.91 -9.42 -10.65
N ASP A 60 -21.13 -9.85 -10.90
CA ASP A 60 -21.97 -9.26 -11.96
C ASP A 60 -22.68 -7.97 -11.54
N CYS A 61 -22.89 -7.75 -10.24
CA CYS A 61 -23.59 -6.59 -9.68
C CYS A 61 -22.88 -5.99 -8.45
N ALA A 62 -23.29 -4.80 -8.04
CA ALA A 62 -22.65 -4.06 -6.95
C ALA A 62 -22.78 -4.82 -5.62
N ALA A 63 -23.92 -5.46 -5.37
CA ALA A 63 -24.15 -6.24 -4.16
C ALA A 63 -23.16 -7.41 -4.04
N ARG A 64 -22.92 -8.15 -5.13
CA ARG A 64 -21.96 -9.26 -5.13
C ARG A 64 -20.53 -8.76 -4.92
N PHE A 65 -20.15 -7.67 -5.56
CA PHE A 65 -18.82 -7.07 -5.38
C PHE A 65 -18.58 -6.63 -3.93
N LEU A 66 -19.54 -5.92 -3.32
CA LEU A 66 -19.41 -5.49 -1.94
C LEU A 66 -19.39 -6.67 -0.95
N ASN A 67 -20.21 -7.70 -1.21
CA ASN A 67 -20.21 -8.93 -0.43
C ASN A 67 -18.88 -9.70 -0.57
N ALA A 68 -18.26 -9.70 -1.75
CA ALA A 68 -16.95 -10.31 -1.97
C ALA A 68 -15.88 -9.62 -1.11
N LEU A 69 -15.86 -8.28 -1.06
CA LEU A 69 -14.93 -7.53 -0.22
C LEU A 69 -15.18 -7.78 1.27
N ASP A 70 -16.45 -7.87 1.70
CA ASP A 70 -16.80 -8.22 3.09
C ASP A 70 -16.39 -9.66 3.43
N GLN A 71 -16.51 -10.60 2.50
CA GLN A 71 -16.03 -11.98 2.67
C GLN A 71 -14.51 -12.00 2.87
N ILE A 72 -13.75 -11.28 2.07
CA ILE A 72 -12.30 -11.16 2.22
C ILE A 72 -11.95 -10.57 3.58
N TYR A 73 -12.60 -9.48 3.99
CA TYR A 73 -12.41 -8.89 5.31
C TYR A 73 -12.67 -9.90 6.43
N ASN A 74 -13.78 -10.62 6.37
CA ASN A 74 -14.15 -11.61 7.36
C ASN A 74 -13.12 -12.74 7.43
N GLU A 75 -12.66 -13.25 6.30
CA GLU A 75 -11.65 -14.31 6.26
C GLU A 75 -10.31 -13.86 6.86
N VAL A 76 -9.84 -12.68 6.47
CA VAL A 76 -8.61 -12.07 7.02
C VAL A 76 -8.76 -11.87 8.53
N ASN A 77 -9.90 -11.34 8.98
CA ASN A 77 -10.12 -11.11 10.40
C ASN A 77 -10.25 -12.41 11.21
N GLN A 78 -10.88 -13.45 10.66
CA GLN A 78 -10.98 -14.75 11.33
C GLN A 78 -9.62 -15.42 11.48
N TYR A 79 -8.77 -15.39 10.45
CA TYR A 79 -7.42 -15.91 10.58
C TYR A 79 -6.61 -15.10 11.62
N ARG A 80 -6.78 -13.78 11.68
CA ARG A 80 -6.14 -12.96 12.73
C ARG A 80 -6.58 -13.39 14.13
N LEU A 81 -7.89 -13.53 14.36
CA LEU A 81 -8.45 -13.92 15.66
C LEU A 81 -8.10 -15.36 16.06
N GLY A 82 -8.20 -16.31 15.12
CA GLY A 82 -7.88 -17.71 15.35
C GLY A 82 -6.41 -17.95 15.67
N ASN A 83 -5.51 -17.10 15.16
CA ASN A 83 -4.08 -17.16 15.48
C ASN A 83 -3.70 -16.37 16.74
N ALA A 84 -4.40 -15.28 17.07
CA ALA A 84 -4.24 -14.60 18.35
C ALA A 84 -4.51 -15.53 19.56
N ALA A 85 -5.37 -16.54 19.38
CA ALA A 85 -5.64 -17.56 20.38
C ALA A 85 -4.54 -18.62 20.56
N LYS A 86 -3.58 -18.74 19.62
CA LYS A 86 -2.51 -19.75 19.64
C LYS A 86 -1.16 -19.11 20.01
N ALA A 87 -0.99 -18.82 21.30
CA ALA A 87 0.03 -17.92 21.84
C ALA A 87 1.52 -18.30 21.71
N ASN A 88 1.93 -19.36 20.98
CA ASN A 88 3.29 -19.92 21.10
C ASN A 88 4.07 -20.17 19.78
N ASN A 89 3.68 -19.62 18.63
CA ASN A 89 4.50 -19.74 17.41
C ASN A 89 4.65 -18.40 16.69
N VAL A 90 5.88 -18.14 16.22
CA VAL A 90 6.29 -16.97 15.44
C VAL A 90 5.25 -16.68 14.35
N MET A 91 4.53 -15.59 14.51
CA MET A 91 3.35 -15.24 13.72
C MET A 91 3.73 -15.00 12.26
N LYS A 92 3.12 -15.72 11.31
CA LYS A 92 3.14 -15.32 9.90
C LYS A 92 1.94 -14.42 9.64
N ALA A 93 2.20 -13.14 9.34
CA ALA A 93 1.18 -12.16 8.99
C ALA A 93 0.35 -12.63 7.79
N ILE A 94 -0.96 -12.32 7.77
CA ILE A 94 -1.79 -12.53 6.59
C ILE A 94 -1.42 -11.46 5.58
N LEU A 95 -1.09 -11.91 4.38
CA LEU A 95 -0.83 -11.08 3.22
C LEU A 95 -1.87 -11.44 2.17
N PRO A 96 -3.04 -10.76 2.18
CA PRO A 96 -4.01 -10.93 1.12
C PRO A 96 -3.50 -10.21 -0.12
N PHE A 97 -3.35 -10.95 -1.21
CA PHE A 97 -3.14 -10.39 -2.54
C PHE A 97 -4.50 -10.32 -3.21
N ILE A 98 -5.01 -9.10 -3.45
CA ILE A 98 -6.31 -8.87 -4.06
C ILE A 98 -6.07 -8.32 -5.46
N GLN A 99 -6.51 -9.04 -6.48
CA GLN A 99 -6.56 -8.56 -7.84
C GLN A 99 -8.01 -8.27 -8.23
N ILE A 100 -8.24 -7.11 -8.85
CA ILE A 100 -9.56 -6.69 -9.31
C ILE A 100 -9.47 -6.37 -10.79
N GLU A 101 -10.37 -6.94 -11.58
CA GLU A 101 -10.58 -6.58 -12.99
C GLU A 101 -11.97 -6.02 -13.18
N ALA A 102 -12.05 -4.75 -13.57
CA ALA A 102 -13.32 -4.06 -13.73
C ALA A 102 -13.16 -2.88 -14.69
N HIS A 103 -14.28 -2.41 -15.22
CA HIS A 103 -14.33 -1.06 -15.79
C HIS A 103 -14.40 -0.03 -14.67
N GLY A 104 -13.91 1.17 -14.94
CA GLY A 104 -13.96 2.24 -13.95
C GLY A 104 -13.79 3.61 -14.57
N ALA A 105 -14.21 4.61 -13.79
CA ALA A 105 -13.97 6.01 -14.03
C ALA A 105 -13.50 6.64 -12.73
N GLU A 106 -13.09 7.90 -12.74
CA GLU A 106 -12.47 8.57 -11.57
C GLU A 106 -13.22 8.37 -10.23
N HIS A 107 -14.56 8.30 -10.26
CA HIS A 107 -15.42 8.24 -9.07
C HIS A 107 -16.18 6.92 -8.86
N TYR A 108 -16.01 5.94 -9.74
CA TYR A 108 -16.69 4.65 -9.57
C TYR A 108 -15.98 3.47 -10.25
N ILE A 109 -16.31 2.28 -9.74
CA ILE A 109 -16.05 0.99 -10.37
C ILE A 109 -17.38 0.51 -10.95
N GLN A 110 -17.38 0.05 -12.20
CA GLN A 110 -18.56 -0.45 -12.90
C GLN A 110 -18.55 -1.98 -12.94
N MET A 111 -19.70 -2.57 -12.63
CA MET A 111 -19.95 -4.00 -12.64
C MET A 111 -20.45 -4.46 -14.02
N ALA A 112 -20.43 -5.77 -14.26
CA ALA A 112 -20.83 -6.36 -15.54
C ALA A 112 -22.25 -5.96 -15.95
N ASN A 113 -23.19 -5.88 -15.00
CA ASN A 113 -24.58 -5.49 -15.26
C ASN A 113 -24.77 -3.97 -15.41
N GLY A 114 -23.70 -3.17 -15.37
CA GLY A 114 -23.72 -1.72 -15.49
C GLY A 114 -23.93 -0.96 -14.18
N GLU A 115 -24.21 -1.65 -13.06
CA GLU A 115 -24.25 -1.01 -11.74
C GLU A 115 -22.89 -0.41 -11.39
N LYS A 116 -22.92 0.65 -10.59
CA LYS A 116 -21.72 1.43 -10.21
C LYS A 116 -21.54 1.43 -8.71
N VAL A 117 -20.32 1.16 -8.27
CA VAL A 117 -19.89 1.27 -6.88
C VAL A 117 -19.02 2.51 -6.75
N SER A 118 -19.36 3.40 -5.83
CA SER A 118 -18.58 4.62 -5.64
C SER A 118 -17.16 4.29 -5.14
N SER A 119 -16.18 5.07 -5.60
CA SER A 119 -14.78 4.93 -5.16
C SER A 119 -14.64 5.05 -3.65
N THR A 120 -15.49 5.84 -2.98
CA THR A 120 -15.51 5.98 -1.52
C THR A 120 -15.87 4.68 -0.82
N ILE A 121 -16.95 4.02 -1.24
CA ILE A 121 -17.36 2.75 -0.63
C ILE A 121 -16.29 1.68 -0.86
N PHE A 122 -15.73 1.63 -2.07
CA PHE A 122 -14.62 0.73 -2.39
C PHE A 122 -13.41 0.97 -1.48
N TYR A 123 -12.97 2.23 -1.34
CA TYR A 123 -11.89 2.60 -0.44
C TYR A 123 -12.15 2.17 0.99
N GLU A 124 -13.35 2.40 1.53
CA GLU A 124 -13.71 2.00 2.90
C GLU A 124 -13.62 0.48 3.11
N LYS A 125 -14.03 -0.31 2.11
CA LYS A 125 -13.95 -1.77 2.15
C LYS A 125 -12.49 -2.25 2.13
N ILE A 126 -11.68 -1.71 1.21
CA ILE A 126 -10.25 -2.04 1.11
C ILE A 126 -9.50 -1.61 2.38
N LEU A 127 -9.81 -0.44 2.92
CA LEU A 127 -9.29 0.04 4.21
C LEU A 127 -9.58 -0.92 5.35
N LYS A 128 -10.82 -1.43 5.47
CA LYS A 128 -11.18 -2.42 6.49
C LYS A 128 -10.35 -3.69 6.37
N ILE A 129 -10.15 -4.18 5.14
CA ILE A 129 -9.31 -5.36 4.87
C ILE A 129 -7.86 -5.08 5.30
N ASN A 130 -7.30 -3.91 4.97
CA ASN A 130 -5.93 -3.57 5.34
C ASN A 130 -5.73 -3.36 6.85
N ILE A 131 -6.73 -2.82 7.55
CA ILE A 131 -6.73 -2.79 9.01
C ILE A 131 -6.72 -4.21 9.58
N ALA A 132 -7.58 -5.10 9.05
CA ALA A 132 -7.65 -6.49 9.49
C ALA A 132 -6.38 -7.29 9.17
N SER A 133 -5.65 -6.94 8.11
CA SER A 133 -4.37 -7.55 7.75
C SER A 133 -3.16 -6.91 8.46
N GLU A 134 -3.37 -5.92 9.34
CA GLU A 134 -2.30 -5.18 10.02
C GLU A 134 -1.34 -4.49 9.02
N ASN A 135 -1.93 -3.80 8.05
CA ASN A 135 -1.25 -3.08 6.98
C ASN A 135 -0.38 -3.98 6.10
N ASN A 136 -0.97 -5.10 5.63
CA ASN A 136 -0.32 -6.08 4.77
C ASN A 136 -1.07 -6.33 3.45
N THR A 137 -2.12 -5.58 3.13
CA THR A 137 -2.88 -5.84 1.90
C THR A 137 -2.10 -5.40 0.68
N ILE A 138 -1.93 -6.31 -0.28
CA ILE A 138 -1.43 -6.01 -1.62
C ILE A 138 -2.63 -5.95 -2.56
N LEU A 139 -2.81 -4.82 -3.23
CA LEU A 139 -3.90 -4.61 -4.20
C LEU A 139 -3.32 -4.45 -5.61
N LEU A 140 -3.80 -5.24 -6.56
CA LEU A 140 -3.59 -5.03 -7.99
C LEU A 140 -4.94 -4.71 -8.63
N SER A 141 -5.16 -3.44 -8.97
CA SER A 141 -6.41 -3.00 -9.59
C SER A 141 -6.19 -2.78 -11.09
N ASN A 142 -6.68 -3.71 -11.90
CA ASN A 142 -6.80 -3.58 -13.35
C ASN A 142 -8.12 -2.87 -13.68
N THR A 143 -8.29 -1.67 -13.13
CA THR A 143 -9.47 -0.82 -13.34
C THR A 143 -9.00 0.53 -13.83
N CYS A 144 -9.57 1.05 -14.92
CA CYS A 144 -9.27 2.40 -15.40
C CYS A 144 -9.44 3.41 -14.26
N TYR A 145 -8.47 4.32 -14.10
CA TYR A 145 -8.40 5.27 -12.99
C TYR A 145 -8.35 4.64 -11.59
N GLY A 146 -8.06 3.34 -11.44
CA GLY A 146 -8.13 2.67 -10.14
C GLY A 146 -7.20 3.28 -9.08
N MET A 147 -6.13 3.98 -9.49
CA MET A 147 -5.29 4.73 -8.54
C MET A 147 -6.05 5.90 -7.91
N SER A 148 -6.94 6.58 -8.64
CA SER A 148 -7.81 7.60 -8.05
C SER A 148 -8.75 6.99 -7.01
N HIS A 149 -9.19 5.74 -7.19
CA HIS A 149 -10.07 5.07 -6.21
C HIS A 149 -9.38 4.83 -4.87
N ILE A 150 -8.05 4.65 -4.89
CA ILE A 150 -7.22 4.43 -3.71
C ILE A 150 -6.77 5.75 -3.08
N LEU A 151 -6.57 6.80 -3.88
CA LEU A 151 -6.01 8.07 -3.43
C LEU A 151 -7.05 9.15 -3.09
N SER A 152 -8.21 9.13 -3.75
CA SER A 152 -9.10 10.29 -3.87
C SER A 152 -10.22 10.42 -2.84
N PRO A 153 -10.76 9.38 -2.18
CA PRO A 153 -12.02 9.59 -1.43
C PRO A 153 -11.86 10.36 -0.12
N VAL A 154 -10.65 10.39 0.42
CA VAL A 154 -10.39 10.94 1.74
C VAL A 154 -9.13 11.78 1.67
N GLY A 155 -9.29 13.05 1.33
CA GLY A 155 -8.19 13.99 1.41
C GLY A 155 -7.52 13.90 2.79
N TYR A 156 -6.21 14.14 2.87
CA TYR A 156 -5.48 14.31 4.14
C TYR A 156 -6.19 15.30 5.11
N THR A 157 -7.06 16.14 4.55
CA THR A 157 -7.88 17.19 5.17
C THR A 157 -9.18 16.72 5.85
N SER A 158 -9.63 15.48 5.67
CA SER A 158 -10.78 14.96 6.45
C SER A 158 -10.41 14.60 7.90
N THR A 159 -9.16 14.90 8.31
CA THR A 159 -8.67 15.02 9.70
C THR A 159 -9.55 15.87 10.62
N ARG A 160 -10.58 16.55 10.08
CA ARG A 160 -11.53 17.37 10.84
C ARG A 160 -12.61 16.64 11.62
N GLN A 161 -12.83 15.33 11.46
CA GLN A 161 -13.84 14.68 12.32
C GLN A 161 -13.31 14.25 13.69
N LYS A 162 -12.02 13.87 13.83
CA LYS A 162 -11.44 13.44 15.14
C LYS A 162 -9.92 13.65 15.32
N GLY A 163 -9.25 14.48 14.52
CA GLY A 163 -7.85 14.89 14.79
C GLY A 163 -6.76 13.83 14.57
N TYR A 164 -7.04 12.71 13.90
CA TYR A 164 -6.05 11.66 13.62
C TYR A 164 -6.06 11.25 12.13
N PRO A 165 -4.91 10.88 11.55
CA PRO A 165 -4.83 10.41 10.17
C PRO A 165 -5.54 9.06 10.01
N ILE A 166 -6.29 8.94 8.93
CA ILE A 166 -7.02 7.73 8.56
C ILE A 166 -6.00 6.69 8.07
N ALA A 167 -6.19 5.43 8.48
CA ALA A 167 -5.32 4.34 8.06
C ALA A 167 -5.18 4.28 6.53
N THR A 168 -4.04 3.79 6.06
CA THR A 168 -3.81 3.58 4.63
C THR A 168 -4.71 2.45 4.09
N PRO A 169 -5.30 2.59 2.88
CA PRO A 169 -6.19 1.57 2.32
C PRO A 169 -5.46 0.28 1.96
N ALA A 170 -4.16 0.31 1.68
CA ALA A 170 -3.37 -0.86 1.33
C ALA A 170 -1.90 -0.65 1.71
N TYR A 171 -1.19 -1.74 1.94
CA TYR A 171 0.27 -1.68 2.10
C TYR A 171 0.94 -1.27 0.79
N VAL A 172 0.55 -1.95 -0.28
CA VAL A 172 0.93 -1.65 -1.67
C VAL A 172 -0.31 -1.73 -2.54
N ALA A 173 -0.51 -0.73 -3.41
CA ALA A 173 -1.48 -0.82 -4.48
C ALA A 173 -0.83 -0.53 -5.83
N ILE A 174 -1.09 -1.37 -6.82
CA ILE A 174 -0.71 -1.16 -8.20
C ILE A 174 -1.98 -0.93 -8.98
N SER A 175 -2.03 0.16 -9.75
CA SER A 175 -3.21 0.50 -10.54
C SER A 175 -2.84 1.50 -11.62
N PRO A 176 -3.55 1.55 -12.74
CA PRO A 176 -3.37 2.64 -13.68
C PRO A 176 -3.89 3.97 -13.08
N ASP A 177 -3.26 5.08 -13.47
CA ASP A 177 -3.73 6.44 -13.17
C ASP A 177 -4.75 6.96 -14.18
N GLN A 178 -4.74 6.40 -15.40
CA GLN A 178 -5.62 6.75 -16.51
C GLN A 178 -6.18 5.48 -17.16
N GLU A 179 -6.76 5.63 -18.35
CA GLU A 179 -7.19 4.51 -19.16
C GLU A 179 -6.00 3.67 -19.65
N ILE A 180 -6.17 2.35 -19.74
CA ILE A 180 -5.14 1.39 -20.14
C ILE A 180 -5.64 0.42 -21.20
N TYR A 181 -4.74 0.00 -22.09
CA TYR A 181 -5.01 -1.05 -23.08
C TYR A 181 -4.58 -2.42 -22.55
N SER A 182 -5.47 -3.41 -22.64
CA SER A 182 -5.31 -4.74 -22.04
C SER A 182 -4.14 -5.56 -22.59
N SER A 183 -3.83 -5.42 -23.88
CA SER A 183 -2.81 -6.22 -24.58
C SER A 183 -1.37 -5.98 -24.10
N HIS A 184 -1.08 -4.82 -23.49
CA HIS A 184 0.23 -4.51 -22.93
C HIS A 184 0.44 -5.20 -21.57
N ILE A 185 -0.62 -5.31 -20.78
CA ILE A 185 -0.55 -5.81 -19.40
C ILE A 185 -0.46 -7.33 -19.39
N GLU A 186 -1.23 -8.00 -20.27
CA GLU A 186 -1.32 -9.46 -20.38
C GLU A 186 0.04 -10.15 -20.43
N LYS A 187 0.99 -9.60 -21.20
CA LYS A 187 2.34 -10.17 -21.37
C LYS A 187 3.14 -10.26 -20.07
N HIS A 188 2.82 -9.42 -19.09
CA HIS A 188 3.58 -9.29 -17.86
C HIS A 188 2.86 -9.85 -16.62
N VAL A 189 1.54 -10.13 -16.71
CA VAL A 189 0.80 -10.68 -15.56
C VAL A 189 1.32 -12.07 -15.19
N TYR A 190 1.52 -12.94 -16.17
CA TYR A 190 2.07 -14.27 -15.92
C TYR A 190 3.45 -14.20 -15.25
N GLU A 191 4.35 -13.35 -15.78
CA GLU A 191 5.69 -13.11 -15.24
C GLU A 191 5.63 -12.61 -13.79
N LEU A 192 4.72 -11.69 -13.48
CA LEU A 192 4.50 -11.22 -12.11
C LEU A 192 4.17 -12.38 -11.17
N PHE A 193 3.18 -13.22 -11.50
CA PHE A 193 2.80 -14.33 -10.62
C PHE A 193 3.91 -15.35 -10.47
N HIS A 194 4.59 -15.68 -11.58
CA HIS A 194 5.76 -16.53 -11.54
C HIS A 194 6.81 -15.99 -10.56
N ASP A 195 7.16 -14.70 -10.68
CA ASP A 195 8.17 -14.06 -9.85
C ASP A 195 7.76 -13.92 -8.38
N LEU A 196 6.50 -13.57 -8.10
CA LEU A 196 5.94 -13.49 -6.75
C LEU A 196 6.02 -14.83 -5.99
N ILE A 197 6.01 -15.94 -6.72
CA ILE A 197 5.96 -17.28 -6.16
C ILE A 197 7.36 -17.92 -6.08
N THR A 198 8.22 -17.64 -7.06
CA THR A 198 9.52 -18.31 -7.21
C THR A 198 10.70 -17.54 -6.61
N HIS A 199 10.56 -16.22 -6.43
CA HIS A 199 11.65 -15.37 -5.94
C HIS A 199 11.36 -14.81 -4.54
N GLU A 200 12.42 -14.63 -3.75
CA GLU A 200 12.36 -13.83 -2.52
C GLU A 200 12.18 -12.34 -2.88
N GLY A 201 11.47 -11.58 -2.04
CA GLY A 201 11.24 -10.16 -2.29
C GLY A 201 10.04 -9.80 -3.16
N VAL A 202 8.86 -10.27 -2.75
CA VAL A 202 7.53 -9.90 -3.28
C VAL A 202 7.42 -8.42 -3.65
N GLY A 203 7.92 -7.55 -2.79
CA GLY A 203 7.83 -6.12 -2.99
C GLY A 203 8.63 -5.57 -4.18
N GLN A 204 9.85 -6.08 -4.40
CA GLN A 204 10.68 -5.69 -5.54
C GLN A 204 10.03 -6.14 -6.86
N LYS A 205 9.45 -7.34 -6.88
CA LYS A 205 8.74 -7.89 -8.04
C LYS A 205 7.49 -7.10 -8.42
N ILE A 206 6.75 -6.63 -7.42
CA ILE A 206 5.64 -5.69 -7.62
C ILE A 206 6.11 -4.39 -8.30
N ILE A 207 7.25 -3.84 -7.87
CA ILE A 207 7.79 -2.59 -8.43
C ILE A 207 8.26 -2.79 -9.88
N GLU A 208 8.95 -3.88 -10.15
CA GLU A 208 9.41 -4.25 -11.50
C GLU A 208 8.21 -4.39 -12.44
N TYR A 209 7.19 -5.16 -12.04
CA TYR A 209 5.97 -5.32 -12.83
C TYR A 209 5.31 -3.98 -13.15
N ALA A 210 5.01 -3.18 -12.13
CA ALA A 210 4.30 -1.91 -12.34
C ALA A 210 5.10 -0.94 -13.23
N THR A 211 6.43 -0.99 -13.17
CA THR A 211 7.30 -0.23 -14.09
C THR A 211 7.17 -0.72 -15.53
N ASN A 212 7.18 -2.04 -15.75
CA ASN A 212 7.08 -2.64 -17.09
C ASN A 212 5.72 -2.42 -17.76
N VAL A 213 4.64 -2.46 -16.98
CA VAL A 213 3.27 -2.26 -17.50
C VAL A 213 2.78 -0.81 -17.44
N ASN A 214 3.65 0.15 -17.08
CA ASN A 214 3.31 1.57 -16.91
C ASN A 214 2.12 1.80 -15.96
N MET A 215 2.03 1.00 -14.90
CA MET A 215 1.06 1.22 -13.81
C MET A 215 1.69 2.10 -12.72
N LYS A 216 0.85 2.86 -12.01
CA LYS A 216 1.30 3.57 -10.82
C LYS A 216 1.40 2.63 -9.64
N ILE A 217 2.40 2.90 -8.81
CA ILE A 217 2.60 2.23 -7.53
C ILE A 217 2.24 3.20 -6.41
N TYR A 218 1.36 2.74 -5.54
CA TYR A 218 1.13 3.27 -4.22
C TYR A 218 1.87 2.40 -3.21
N HIS A 219 2.67 3.01 -2.35
CA HIS A 219 3.25 2.34 -1.19
C HIS A 219 2.92 3.15 0.06
N CYS A 220 2.41 2.50 1.12
CA CYS A 220 1.95 3.18 2.31
C CYS A 220 3.04 4.06 2.95
N GLU A 221 4.30 3.61 2.97
CA GLU A 221 5.42 4.42 3.48
C GLU A 221 5.67 5.70 2.66
N GLN A 222 5.40 5.72 1.36
CA GLN A 222 5.56 6.92 0.56
C GLN A 222 4.52 7.97 0.97
N ARG A 223 3.26 7.55 1.14
CA ARG A 223 2.21 8.45 1.62
C ARG A 223 2.41 8.87 3.08
N TRP A 224 2.91 7.97 3.91
CA TRP A 224 3.30 8.30 5.28
C TRP A 224 4.31 9.45 5.31
N ARG A 225 5.31 9.44 4.43
CA ARG A 225 6.28 10.54 4.30
C ARG A 225 5.59 11.84 3.94
N GLU A 226 4.71 11.83 2.95
CA GLU A 226 3.96 13.02 2.53
C GLU A 226 3.07 13.56 3.66
N LEU A 227 2.34 12.69 4.36
CA LEU A 227 1.53 13.06 5.52
C LEU A 227 2.36 13.75 6.61
N ILE A 228 3.50 13.18 6.99
CA ILE A 228 4.34 13.79 8.03
C ILE A 228 4.92 15.14 7.56
N ARG A 229 5.24 15.28 6.27
CA ARG A 229 5.65 16.59 5.72
C ARG A 229 4.55 17.63 5.90
N LEU A 230 3.30 17.28 5.59
CA LEU A 230 2.15 18.17 5.78
C LEU A 230 1.98 18.55 7.26
N ILE A 231 2.03 17.57 8.17
CA ILE A 231 1.94 17.80 9.63
C ILE A 231 3.05 18.75 10.11
N ILE A 232 4.30 18.53 9.67
CA ILE A 232 5.43 19.39 10.04
C ILE A 232 5.20 20.82 9.53
N ASN A 233 4.78 20.98 8.28
CA ASN A 233 4.53 22.30 7.68
C ASN A 233 3.39 23.04 8.37
N GLU A 234 2.32 22.34 8.77
CA GLU A 234 1.21 22.93 9.52
C GLU A 234 1.61 23.33 10.96
N MET A 235 2.40 22.50 11.65
CA MET A 235 2.84 22.76 13.03
C MET A 235 3.96 23.81 13.12
N TYR A 236 4.74 24.02 12.04
CA TYR A 236 5.86 24.96 12.01
C TYR A 236 5.79 25.92 10.80
N PRO A 237 4.80 26.83 10.76
CA PRO A 237 4.56 27.65 9.59
C PRO A 237 5.74 28.57 9.20
N TYR A 238 6.48 29.20 10.13
CA TYR A 238 7.67 30.05 9.81
C TYR A 238 8.54 30.39 11.04
N LYS A 239 9.86 30.10 11.04
CA LYS A 239 10.90 30.82 11.86
C LYS A 239 12.28 30.87 11.18
N LYS A 240 12.49 31.92 10.39
CA LYS A 240 13.69 32.33 9.59
C LYS A 240 15.09 32.39 10.27
N HIS A 241 15.28 31.92 11.50
CA HIS A 241 16.60 31.99 12.19
C HIS A 241 17.17 30.66 12.68
N LYS A 242 16.45 29.54 12.53
CA LYS A 242 17.03 28.18 12.68
C LYS A 242 17.61 27.63 11.37
N GLU A 243 17.14 28.12 10.23
CA GLU A 243 17.61 27.74 8.88
C GLU A 243 19.10 28.01 8.69
N SER A 244 19.62 29.17 9.11
CA SER A 244 21.04 29.52 8.95
C SER A 244 22.00 28.54 9.64
N ARG A 245 21.66 28.05 10.84
CA ARG A 245 22.51 27.12 11.61
C ARG A 245 22.41 25.67 11.14
N LEU A 246 21.23 25.22 10.68
CA LEU A 246 21.13 23.96 9.96
C LEU A 246 21.88 24.04 8.62
N THR A 247 21.82 25.18 7.93
CA THR A 247 22.42 25.37 6.60
C THR A 247 23.95 25.26 6.62
N HIS A 248 24.63 25.81 7.65
CA HIS A 248 26.09 25.73 7.77
C HIS A 248 26.62 24.34 8.14
N PHE A 249 25.81 23.50 8.78
CA PHE A 249 26.20 22.14 9.16
C PHE A 249 25.95 21.12 8.03
N ILE A 250 24.97 21.38 7.17
CA ILE A 250 24.61 20.51 6.04
C ILE A 250 25.63 20.61 4.89
N THR A 251 26.47 21.64 4.85
CA THR A 251 27.40 21.86 3.73
C THR A 251 28.53 20.84 3.62
N ASN A 252 28.86 20.06 4.65
CA ASN A 252 30.20 19.42 4.72
C ASN A 252 30.30 17.94 5.19
N THR A 253 29.32 17.03 5.05
CA THR A 253 29.61 15.63 5.46
C THR A 253 28.96 14.50 4.65
N PRO A 254 29.76 13.56 4.07
CA PRO A 254 29.28 12.35 3.42
C PRO A 254 29.11 11.18 4.41
N VAL A 255 28.20 10.26 4.04
CA VAL A 255 27.90 8.90 4.57
C VAL A 255 28.57 8.50 5.91
N ILE A 256 27.79 8.41 7.00
CA ILE A 256 28.27 7.90 8.30
C ILE A 256 27.36 6.81 8.89
N LYS A 257 28.01 5.78 9.42
CA LYS A 257 27.53 4.66 10.26
C LYS A 257 26.50 5.09 11.31
N ILE A 258 25.50 4.23 11.49
CA ILE A 258 24.37 4.38 12.42
C ILE A 258 24.90 4.42 13.87
N ALA A 259 24.70 5.55 14.56
CA ALA A 259 24.93 5.65 15.99
C ALA A 259 23.80 4.98 16.80
N PRO A 260 24.04 4.56 18.06
CA PRO A 260 23.03 3.89 18.87
C PRO A 260 21.79 4.76 19.10
N LEU A 261 20.60 4.22 18.77
CA LEU A 261 19.27 4.87 18.86
C LEU A 261 18.99 5.60 20.19
N LYS A 262 19.63 5.19 21.29
CA LYS A 262 19.45 5.76 22.63
C LYS A 262 20.05 7.16 22.77
N THR A 263 21.17 7.42 22.09
CA THR A 263 21.86 8.71 22.09
C THR A 263 21.12 9.72 21.21
N ILE A 264 20.61 9.26 20.07
CA ILE A 264 19.83 10.05 19.11
C ILE A 264 18.48 10.50 19.70
N ARG A 265 17.78 9.61 20.42
CA ARG A 265 16.53 9.95 21.14
C ARG A 265 16.73 11.04 22.21
N LYS A 266 17.90 11.06 22.86
CA LYS A 266 18.24 12.07 23.87
C LYS A 266 18.42 13.46 23.23
N THR A 267 18.98 13.52 22.03
CA THR A 267 19.17 14.76 21.27
C THR A 267 17.86 15.29 20.71
N LEU A 268 17.01 14.42 20.14
CA LEU A 268 15.69 14.82 19.61
C LEU A 268 14.74 15.33 20.69
N LYS A 269 14.73 14.72 21.88
CA LYS A 269 13.97 15.22 23.04
C LYS A 269 14.44 16.60 23.54
N LYS A 270 15.67 17.01 23.20
CA LYS A 270 16.24 18.30 23.59
C LYS A 270 15.98 19.40 22.54
N GLU A 271 15.73 19.03 21.28
CA GLU A 271 15.62 19.97 20.16
C GLU A 271 14.20 20.11 19.57
N TYR A 272 13.30 19.15 19.80
CA TYR A 272 11.91 19.13 19.32
C TYR A 272 10.92 19.00 20.48
N ASN A 273 9.77 19.68 20.39
CA ASN A 273 8.71 19.63 21.41
C ASN A 273 8.16 18.19 21.53
N ASN A 274 7.91 17.72 22.76
CA ASN A 274 7.30 16.41 23.02
C ASN A 274 6.01 16.21 22.21
N GLU A 275 5.27 17.28 21.94
CA GLU A 275 4.05 17.28 21.12
C GLU A 275 4.27 16.77 19.68
N LEU A 276 5.37 17.14 19.01
CA LEU A 276 5.66 16.67 17.64
C LEU A 276 5.99 15.18 17.64
N LEU A 277 6.74 14.72 18.64
CA LEU A 277 7.08 13.30 18.77
C LEU A 277 5.82 12.47 19.07
N ILE A 278 4.96 12.96 19.96
CA ILE A 278 3.66 12.33 20.25
C ILE A 278 2.79 12.32 18.99
N ALA A 279 2.70 13.42 18.25
CA ALA A 279 1.93 13.50 17.00
C ALA A 279 2.47 12.52 15.96
N PHE A 280 3.79 12.42 15.80
CA PHE A 280 4.44 11.46 14.90
C PHE A 280 4.15 10.02 15.29
N ASP A 281 4.43 9.62 16.55
CA ASP A 281 4.22 8.25 17.03
C ASP A 281 2.74 7.86 16.96
N THR A 282 1.84 8.81 17.24
CA THR A 282 0.40 8.60 17.17
C THR A 282 -0.07 8.46 15.73
N ALA A 283 0.40 9.32 14.83
CA ALA A 283 0.11 9.22 13.41
C ALA A 283 0.66 7.91 12.82
N GLU A 284 1.84 7.44 13.27
CA GLU A 284 2.46 6.21 12.78
C GLU A 284 1.60 5.01 13.17
N LYS A 285 1.19 4.97 14.45
CA LYS A 285 0.32 3.93 14.99
C LYS A 285 -0.99 3.80 14.22
N TYR A 286 -1.63 4.92 13.87
CA TYR A 286 -2.93 4.91 13.17
C TYR A 286 -2.79 4.72 11.66
N PHE A 287 -1.83 5.38 11.02
CA PHE A 287 -1.67 5.34 9.57
C PHE A 287 -1.08 4.02 9.07
N LEU A 288 -0.06 3.50 9.77
CA LEU A 288 0.64 2.26 9.41
C LEU A 288 0.13 1.03 10.17
N ILE A 289 -0.89 1.18 11.03
CA ILE A 289 -1.57 0.11 11.77
C ILE A 289 -0.57 -0.78 12.51
N GLY A 290 0.16 -0.20 13.47
CA GLY A 290 1.10 -0.94 14.32
C GLY A 290 2.41 -1.38 13.64
N LYS A 291 2.57 -1.20 12.32
CA LYS A 291 3.88 -1.33 11.67
C LYS A 291 4.76 -0.12 11.99
N LYS A 292 6.03 -0.39 12.26
CA LYS A 292 7.05 0.65 12.36
C LYS A 292 7.47 1.08 10.97
N SER A 293 7.47 2.39 10.74
CA SER A 293 8.07 2.95 9.55
C SER A 293 9.57 2.65 9.53
N THR A 294 10.09 2.27 8.37
CA THR A 294 11.55 2.34 8.14
C THR A 294 12.04 3.80 8.16
N TYR A 295 11.10 4.74 8.08
CA TYR A 295 11.33 6.15 7.95
C TYR A 295 11.08 6.88 9.26
N THR A 296 12.15 7.06 10.03
CA THR A 296 12.10 7.76 11.31
C THR A 296 11.76 9.25 11.14
N LEU A 297 11.18 9.88 12.16
CA LEU A 297 10.97 11.35 12.21
C LEU A 297 12.24 12.13 11.83
N PHE A 298 13.42 11.62 12.23
CA PHE A 298 14.71 12.16 11.84
C PHE A 298 14.93 12.15 10.33
N ASN A 299 14.64 11.04 9.66
CA ASN A 299 14.74 10.94 8.20
C ASN A 299 13.76 11.88 7.51
N VAL A 300 12.55 12.08 8.06
CA VAL A 300 11.56 13.01 7.50
C VAL A 300 12.05 14.45 7.57
N ILE A 301 12.45 14.90 8.76
CA ILE A 301 12.99 16.24 8.97
C ILE A 301 14.19 16.49 8.03
N ARG A 302 15.11 15.51 7.96
CA ARG A 302 16.27 15.57 7.05
C ARG A 302 15.85 15.78 5.59
N ASP A 303 14.76 15.18 5.13
CA ASP A 303 14.36 15.23 3.73
C ASP A 303 13.46 16.44 3.39
N VAL A 304 12.67 16.96 4.33
CA VAL A 304 12.04 18.28 4.21
C VAL A 304 13.13 19.34 3.97
N ASN A 305 14.17 19.31 4.81
CA ASN A 305 15.33 20.20 4.72
C ASN A 305 16.17 20.05 3.42
N LYS A 306 15.90 19.05 2.57
CA LYS A 306 16.54 18.87 1.24
C LYS A 306 15.73 19.47 0.10
N GLN A 307 14.40 19.55 0.22
CA GLN A 307 13.53 20.06 -0.84
C GLN A 307 13.55 21.59 -0.90
N ASP A 308 13.70 22.25 0.25
CA ASP A 308 13.88 23.72 0.33
C ASP A 308 15.25 24.20 -0.19
N LYS A 309 16.12 23.28 -0.63
CA LYS A 309 17.45 23.56 -1.24
C LYS A 309 17.47 23.51 -2.77
N ARG A 310 16.31 23.34 -3.42
CA ARG A 310 16.14 23.38 -4.89
C ARG A 310 15.27 24.56 -5.25
#